data_AF-A0A0L1JU64-F1
#
_entry.id   AF-A0A0L1JU64-F1
#
_cell.length_a   1.000
_cell.length_b   1.000
_cell.length_c   1.000
_cell.angle_alpha   90.00
_cell.angle_beta   90.00
_cell.angle_gamma   90.00
#
_symmetry.space_group_name_H-M   'P 1'
#
loop_
_entity.id
_entity.type
_entity.pdbx_description
1 polymer ?
#
loop_
_entity_poly.entity_id
_entity_poly.type
_entity_poly.pdbx_seq_one_letter_code
_entity_poly.pdbx_strand_id
1 'polypeptide(L)'
;MNQQVVQNARKLQPAFTIYGTPDREVFTPVILGTPRGGTSMLSGLCRIFGIDMGDTLDQANNEDQDFLVHGGDRILLTGDKRTRKRKDVINRIGEVIDTRNAAKSTWGWKDPMAAFYIDDVFHKLRNPAILAVLRDPAAVGIREIHARGINENEDLRKMLQVQNAVEQHNRILTVIERSKVPTFVLSYERALRHPEPVVEGLAAFLGIDLESAPDIAEKAIRFIVPERDTANISMTPRHVRPNNQPAKDIVDDPVLRRAKDVVVRDGPLHALDPQSLSIEAKEAEKRLVGQDPDGCFDQALRIFHGMGKSFPVLSRHPFALERREAWADAADWPSAVAKLWFFCGLANLQGGDPELSFHYLRAVLHYFDKFPAKYDRRGAAVPYWAALYHLGFAGEVIGRQDEAKNAYVRLLAGVQMGLGVKRLAADREPDEFQTYSARAQERLDRMVK
;
A
#
# COMPACT_ATOMS: atom_id res chain seq x y z
N MET A 1 19.26 -26.87 31.58
CA MET A 1 19.39 -25.46 31.14
C MET A 1 19.69 -24.61 32.36
N ASN A 2 20.76 -23.81 32.33
CA ASN A 2 21.26 -23.11 33.51
C ASN A 2 20.24 -22.03 33.92
N GLN A 3 19.52 -22.21 35.06
CA GLN A 3 18.60 -21.21 35.61
C GLN A 3 19.27 -19.83 35.72
N GLN A 4 20.60 -19.82 35.85
CA GLN A 4 21.47 -18.66 35.82
C GLN A 4 21.33 -17.79 34.56
N VAL A 5 21.19 -18.37 33.35
CA VAL A 5 21.08 -17.59 32.10
C VAL A 5 19.72 -16.89 32.02
N VAL A 6 18.64 -17.59 32.37
CA VAL A 6 17.30 -17.00 32.46
C VAL A 6 17.23 -15.93 33.55
N GLN A 7 17.94 -16.11 34.67
CA GLN A 7 18.01 -15.12 35.74
C GLN A 7 18.89 -13.91 35.37
N ASN A 8 19.99 -14.09 34.65
CA ASN A 8 20.85 -12.99 34.21
C ASN A 8 20.17 -12.13 33.13
N ALA A 9 19.41 -12.75 32.22
CA ALA A 9 18.59 -12.05 31.23
C ALA A 9 17.51 -11.14 31.88
N ARG A 10 17.10 -11.42 33.13
CA ARG A 10 16.14 -10.58 33.88
C ARG A 10 16.72 -9.30 34.47
N LYS A 11 18.06 -9.17 34.59
CA LYS A 11 18.71 -8.00 35.23
C LYS A 11 18.88 -6.80 34.28
N LEU A 12 18.81 -7.01 32.98
CA LEU A 12 18.73 -5.96 31.95
C LEU A 12 17.26 -5.83 31.56
N GLN A 13 16.74 -4.61 31.31
CA GLN A 13 15.34 -4.43 30.87
C GLN A 13 15.09 -5.32 29.65
N PRO A 14 14.37 -6.46 29.79
CA PRO A 14 14.56 -7.52 28.82
C PRO A 14 13.92 -7.09 27.50
N ALA A 15 14.64 -7.30 26.41
CA ALA A 15 14.14 -7.06 25.07
C ALA A 15 12.97 -8.00 24.72
N PHE A 16 12.84 -9.09 25.46
CA PHE A 16 11.84 -10.12 25.24
C PHE A 16 11.24 -10.64 26.56
N THR A 17 10.19 -11.44 26.46
CA THR A 17 9.60 -12.21 27.56
C THR A 17 9.32 -13.62 27.08
N ILE A 18 9.60 -14.61 27.93
CA ILE A 18 9.40 -16.03 27.64
C ILE A 18 8.29 -16.59 28.53
N TYR A 19 7.34 -17.28 27.91
CA TYR A 19 6.30 -18.05 28.57
C TYR A 19 6.47 -19.51 28.21
N GLY A 20 6.87 -20.36 29.17
CA GLY A 20 7.13 -21.78 28.91
C GLY A 20 8.35 -22.03 28.01
N THR A 21 8.58 -23.30 27.68
CA THR A 21 9.66 -23.74 26.78
C THR A 21 9.10 -24.78 25.81
N PRO A 22 9.39 -24.70 24.51
CA PRO A 22 8.96 -25.69 23.54
C PRO A 22 9.64 -27.04 23.78
N ASP A 23 9.00 -28.08 23.29
CA ASP A 23 9.67 -29.35 23.03
C ASP A 23 10.77 -29.09 21.98
N ARG A 24 11.99 -29.55 22.24
CA ARG A 24 13.16 -29.21 21.43
C ARG A 24 13.40 -30.17 20.27
N GLU A 25 12.74 -31.32 20.27
CA GLU A 25 12.92 -32.34 19.23
C GLU A 25 11.86 -32.23 18.13
N VAL A 26 10.62 -31.91 18.52
CA VAL A 26 9.47 -31.80 17.60
C VAL A 26 8.66 -30.57 17.99
N PHE A 27 8.73 -29.50 17.20
CA PHE A 27 7.90 -28.32 17.40
C PHE A 27 7.69 -27.49 16.14
N THR A 28 6.66 -26.66 16.16
CA THR A 28 6.30 -25.78 15.04
C THR A 28 6.37 -24.32 15.46
N PRO A 29 7.48 -23.59 15.21
CA PRO A 29 7.55 -22.16 15.47
C PRO A 29 6.66 -21.37 14.51
N VAL A 30 5.76 -20.56 15.07
CA VAL A 30 4.84 -19.68 14.33
C VAL A 30 5.23 -18.24 14.58
N ILE A 31 5.63 -17.52 13.52
CA ILE A 31 6.05 -16.13 13.65
C ILE A 31 4.87 -15.20 13.49
N LEU A 32 4.56 -14.48 14.56
CA LEU A 32 3.48 -13.50 14.61
C LEU A 32 4.05 -12.07 14.75
N GLY A 33 3.40 -11.12 14.08
CA GLY A 33 3.75 -9.71 14.15
C GLY A 33 3.06 -8.95 13.03
N THR A 34 2.98 -7.63 13.15
CA THR A 34 2.38 -6.81 12.10
C THR A 34 3.27 -6.82 10.85
N PRO A 35 2.73 -6.56 9.65
CA PRO A 35 3.53 -6.12 8.52
C PRO A 35 4.46 -4.99 8.97
N ARG A 36 5.73 -5.05 8.58
CA ARG A 36 6.78 -4.09 8.99
C ARG A 36 7.10 -4.03 10.49
N GLY A 37 6.54 -4.95 11.30
CA GLY A 37 6.77 -5.05 12.74
C GLY A 37 8.08 -5.75 13.14
N GLY A 38 8.88 -6.22 12.19
CA GLY A 38 10.11 -6.97 12.45
C GLY A 38 9.99 -8.49 12.35
N THR A 39 8.89 -9.01 11.80
CA THR A 39 8.69 -10.45 11.59
C THR A 39 9.77 -11.08 10.70
N SER A 40 10.26 -10.34 9.69
CA SER A 40 11.36 -10.79 8.84
C SER A 40 12.68 -10.93 9.58
N MET A 41 12.92 -10.09 10.62
CA MET A 41 14.09 -10.20 11.50
C MET A 41 14.02 -11.52 12.27
N LEU A 42 12.88 -11.79 12.92
CA LEU A 42 12.69 -12.99 13.73
C LEU A 42 12.76 -14.27 12.88
N SER A 43 12.17 -14.24 11.67
CA SER A 43 12.25 -15.35 10.72
C SER A 43 13.67 -15.59 10.22
N GLY A 44 14.41 -14.53 9.90
CA GLY A 44 15.80 -14.64 9.51
C GLY A 44 16.69 -15.22 10.61
N LEU A 45 16.44 -14.87 11.87
CA LEU A 45 17.13 -15.48 13.02
C LEU A 45 16.85 -16.98 13.12
N CYS A 46 15.58 -17.40 12.97
CA CYS A 46 15.22 -18.83 12.95
C CYS A 46 15.99 -19.58 11.85
N ARG A 47 16.06 -18.99 10.65
CA ARG A 47 16.83 -19.56 9.53
C ARG A 47 18.32 -19.64 9.82
N ILE A 48 18.90 -18.61 10.46
CA ILE A 48 20.32 -18.61 10.85
C ILE A 48 20.59 -19.74 11.86
N PHE A 49 19.63 -20.02 12.74
CA PHE A 49 19.68 -21.15 13.68
C PHE A 49 19.36 -22.52 13.05
N GLY A 50 19.17 -22.59 11.73
CA GLY A 50 18.91 -23.85 11.03
C GLY A 50 17.47 -24.35 11.11
N ILE A 51 16.53 -23.53 11.59
CA ILE A 51 15.11 -23.87 11.54
C ILE A 51 14.61 -23.69 10.11
N ASP A 52 13.95 -24.73 9.60
CA ASP A 52 13.26 -24.70 8.32
C ASP A 52 12.03 -23.79 8.40
N MET A 53 12.01 -22.73 7.61
CA MET A 53 10.93 -21.72 7.61
C MET A 53 10.03 -21.79 6.37
N GLY A 54 10.18 -22.84 5.54
CA GLY A 54 9.49 -22.97 4.25
C GLY A 54 10.42 -23.32 3.09
N ASP A 55 9.88 -23.96 2.05
CA ASP A 55 10.65 -24.35 0.86
C ASP A 55 10.68 -23.21 -0.18
N THR A 56 9.60 -22.44 -0.29
CA THR A 56 9.44 -21.35 -1.25
C THR A 56 9.47 -19.99 -0.55
N LEU A 57 10.65 -19.57 -0.10
CA LEU A 57 10.81 -18.32 0.64
C LEU A 57 10.98 -17.09 -0.26
N ASP A 58 10.17 -16.06 -0.01
CA ASP A 58 10.40 -14.72 -0.55
C ASP A 58 11.70 -14.12 0.01
N GLN A 59 12.61 -13.74 -0.90
CA GLN A 59 13.94 -13.21 -0.54
C GLN A 59 13.92 -11.80 0.07
N ALA A 60 12.83 -11.05 -0.08
CA ALA A 60 12.64 -9.73 0.52
C ALA A 60 12.07 -9.83 1.94
N ASN A 61 11.15 -10.77 2.21
CA ASN A 61 10.37 -10.79 3.44
C ASN A 61 10.44 -12.08 4.29
N ASN A 62 11.16 -13.14 3.86
CA ASN A 62 11.18 -14.44 4.55
C ASN A 62 9.77 -15.06 4.73
N GLU A 63 8.89 -14.86 3.76
CA GLU A 63 7.54 -15.44 3.78
C GLU A 63 7.50 -16.71 2.93
N ASP A 64 6.93 -17.78 3.49
CA ASP A 64 6.67 -19.02 2.75
C ASP A 64 5.45 -18.80 1.85
N GLN A 65 5.68 -18.82 0.53
CA GLN A 65 4.64 -18.58 -0.47
C GLN A 65 3.50 -19.60 -0.37
N ASP A 66 3.76 -20.80 0.15
CA ASP A 66 2.76 -21.84 0.35
C ASP A 66 1.67 -21.41 1.36
N PHE A 67 2.00 -20.50 2.28
CA PHE A 67 1.06 -19.97 3.28
C PHE A 67 0.34 -18.69 2.81
N LEU A 68 0.83 -18.02 1.76
CA LEU A 68 0.28 -16.74 1.28
C LEU A 68 -0.91 -16.90 0.32
N VAL A 69 -1.63 -18.02 0.39
CA VAL A 69 -2.79 -18.31 -0.49
C VAL A 69 -3.96 -17.33 -0.34
N HIS A 70 -3.93 -16.49 0.69
CA HIS A 70 -4.89 -15.40 0.92
C HIS A 70 -4.53 -14.10 0.17
N GLY A 71 -3.35 -13.99 -0.45
CA GLY A 71 -2.95 -12.84 -1.26
C GLY A 71 -2.90 -11.50 -0.52
N GLY A 72 -2.73 -11.53 0.81
CA GLY A 72 -2.81 -10.33 1.65
C GLY A 72 -4.22 -9.78 1.88
N ASP A 73 -5.28 -10.47 1.44
CA ASP A 73 -6.67 -10.03 1.65
C ASP A 73 -7.08 -10.18 3.11
N ARG A 74 -7.01 -9.08 3.85
CA ARG A 74 -7.41 -9.02 5.25
C ARG A 74 -8.91 -9.22 5.45
N ILE A 75 -9.75 -8.74 4.51
CA ILE A 75 -11.22 -8.86 4.63
C ILE A 75 -11.62 -10.32 4.51
N LEU A 76 -11.00 -11.07 3.60
CA LEU A 76 -11.14 -12.51 3.52
C LEU A 76 -10.76 -13.21 4.83
N LEU A 77 -9.76 -12.67 5.54
CA LEU A 77 -9.27 -13.26 6.78
C LEU A 77 -10.06 -12.85 8.04
N THR A 78 -10.74 -11.71 8.03
CA THR A 78 -11.53 -11.21 9.17
C THR A 78 -13.04 -11.35 8.99
N GLY A 79 -13.50 -11.67 7.77
CA GLY A 79 -14.91 -11.82 7.43
C GLY A 79 -15.57 -13.07 8.01
N ASP A 80 -16.83 -13.33 7.62
CA ASP A 80 -17.59 -14.47 8.14
C ASP A 80 -16.88 -15.80 7.86
N LYS A 81 -16.57 -16.53 8.95
CA LYS A 81 -15.95 -17.87 8.94
C LYS A 81 -16.72 -18.90 8.11
N ARG A 82 -17.99 -18.66 7.82
CA ARG A 82 -18.85 -19.55 7.04
C ARG A 82 -18.68 -19.36 5.53
N THR A 83 -18.05 -18.28 5.09
CA THR A 83 -17.84 -18.03 3.65
C THR A 83 -17.00 -19.14 3.01
N ARG A 84 -17.41 -19.59 1.82
CA ARG A 84 -16.71 -20.62 1.06
C ARG A 84 -15.24 -20.23 0.81
N LYS A 85 -15.00 -18.99 0.36
CA LYS A 85 -13.65 -18.50 0.07
C LYS A 85 -12.71 -18.59 1.28
N ARG A 86 -13.16 -18.22 2.48
CA ARG A 86 -12.34 -18.33 3.69
C ARG A 86 -12.04 -19.79 4.01
N LYS A 87 -13.04 -20.67 3.96
CA LYS A 87 -12.84 -22.11 4.19
C LYS A 87 -11.82 -22.70 3.23
N ASP A 88 -11.89 -22.34 1.95
CA ASP A 88 -10.95 -22.81 0.94
C ASP A 88 -9.51 -22.37 1.26
N VAL A 89 -9.31 -21.12 1.71
CA VAL A 89 -8.00 -20.61 2.18
C VAL A 89 -7.51 -21.37 3.42
N ILE A 90 -8.35 -21.56 4.43
CA ILE A 90 -7.98 -22.27 5.66
C ILE A 90 -7.64 -23.73 5.38
N ASN A 91 -8.39 -24.39 4.49
CA ASN A 91 -8.15 -25.78 4.09
C ASN A 91 -6.78 -25.91 3.41
N ARG A 92 -6.44 -25.02 2.48
CA ARG A 92 -5.12 -25.00 1.81
C ARG A 92 -3.98 -24.80 2.82
N ILE A 93 -4.11 -23.85 3.74
CA ILE A 93 -3.12 -23.67 4.82
C ILE A 93 -2.99 -24.94 5.64
N GLY A 94 -4.11 -25.59 5.95
CA GLY A 94 -4.14 -26.88 6.65
C GLY A 94 -3.43 -28.00 5.90
N GLU A 95 -3.58 -28.10 4.58
CA GLU A 95 -2.91 -29.09 3.73
C GLU A 95 -1.39 -28.89 3.73
N VAL A 96 -0.94 -27.64 3.69
CA VAL A 96 0.49 -27.30 3.82
C VAL A 96 1.00 -27.76 5.19
N ILE A 97 0.29 -27.44 6.29
CA ILE A 97 0.65 -27.90 7.64
C ILE A 97 0.78 -29.43 7.71
N ASP A 98 -0.20 -30.16 7.17
CA ASP A 98 -0.22 -31.63 7.21
C ASP A 98 0.98 -32.21 6.43
N THR A 99 1.29 -31.63 5.26
CA THR A 99 2.44 -32.00 4.44
C THR A 99 3.77 -31.79 5.18
N ARG A 100 3.93 -30.62 5.83
CA ARG A 100 5.16 -30.29 6.57
C ARG A 100 5.32 -31.12 7.83
N ASN A 101 4.22 -31.40 8.54
CA ASN A 101 4.20 -32.30 9.69
C ASN A 101 4.66 -33.72 9.33
N ALA A 102 4.29 -34.22 8.16
CA ALA A 102 4.73 -35.53 7.69
C ALA A 102 6.22 -35.55 7.31
N ALA A 103 6.75 -34.44 6.78
CA ALA A 103 8.09 -34.40 6.20
C ALA A 103 9.21 -33.99 7.18
N LYS A 104 8.91 -33.18 8.21
CA LYS A 104 9.93 -32.52 9.05
C LYS A 104 9.54 -32.66 10.51
N SER A 105 10.48 -32.89 11.43
CA SER A 105 10.19 -32.89 12.88
C SER A 105 9.96 -31.46 13.41
N THR A 106 10.83 -30.54 12.98
CA THR A 106 10.80 -29.13 13.34
C THR A 106 10.77 -28.27 12.09
N TRP A 107 9.75 -27.42 11.98
CA TRP A 107 9.56 -26.51 10.85
C TRP A 107 8.62 -25.38 11.28
N GLY A 108 8.80 -24.19 10.75
CA GLY A 108 7.95 -23.03 11.03
C GLY A 108 7.53 -22.29 9.77
N TRP A 109 6.75 -21.24 9.97
CA TRP A 109 6.47 -20.28 8.91
C TRP A 109 6.32 -18.87 9.47
N LYS A 110 6.42 -17.91 8.56
CA LYS A 110 6.16 -16.50 8.84
C LYS A 110 5.13 -15.99 7.86
N ASP A 111 4.06 -15.46 8.43
CA ASP A 111 3.04 -14.72 7.71
C ASP A 111 2.54 -13.61 8.65
N PRO A 112 2.73 -12.33 8.30
CA PRO A 112 2.23 -11.22 9.11
C PRO A 112 0.71 -11.27 9.39
N MET A 113 -0.08 -11.96 8.56
CA MET A 113 -1.52 -12.14 8.72
C MET A 113 -1.92 -13.38 9.51
N ALA A 114 -0.96 -14.20 9.95
CA ALA A 114 -1.25 -15.44 10.68
C ALA A 114 -2.15 -15.25 11.90
N ALA A 115 -2.03 -14.12 12.62
CA ALA A 115 -2.88 -13.82 13.78
C ALA A 115 -4.41 -13.81 13.47
N PHE A 116 -4.80 -13.66 12.20
CA PHE A 116 -6.20 -13.67 11.76
C PHE A 116 -6.77 -15.06 11.48
N TYR A 117 -5.93 -16.09 11.31
CA TYR A 117 -6.39 -17.45 11.03
C TYR A 117 -5.77 -18.52 11.90
N ILE A 118 -4.76 -18.19 12.71
CA ILE A 118 -4.02 -19.19 13.47
C ILE A 118 -4.92 -20.02 14.38
N ASP A 119 -5.96 -19.42 14.97
CA ASP A 119 -6.97 -20.14 15.76
C ASP A 119 -7.67 -21.25 14.96
N ASP A 120 -7.88 -21.06 13.65
CA ASP A 120 -8.59 -22.01 12.79
C ASP A 120 -7.72 -23.22 12.41
N VAL A 121 -6.39 -23.09 12.50
CA VAL A 121 -5.43 -24.16 12.16
C VAL A 121 -4.60 -24.64 13.34
N PHE A 122 -4.76 -24.03 14.51
CA PHE A 122 -3.93 -24.29 15.71
C PHE A 122 -3.90 -25.78 16.09
N HIS A 123 -5.06 -26.44 15.98
CA HIS A 123 -5.26 -27.85 16.31
C HIS A 123 -4.49 -28.82 15.38
N LYS A 124 -3.97 -28.34 14.24
CA LYS A 124 -3.13 -29.12 13.33
C LYS A 124 -1.64 -29.02 13.63
N LEU A 125 -1.22 -28.08 14.49
CA LEU A 125 0.18 -27.84 14.78
C LEU A 125 0.70 -28.83 15.83
N ARG A 126 1.93 -29.32 15.65
CA ARG A 126 2.59 -30.19 16.62
C ARG A 126 3.46 -29.36 17.55
N ASN A 127 3.17 -29.42 18.85
CA ASN A 127 3.89 -28.66 19.88
C ASN A 127 4.18 -27.21 19.44
N PRO A 128 3.14 -26.43 19.07
CA PRO A 128 3.36 -25.10 18.50
C PRO A 128 4.09 -24.19 19.48
N ALA A 129 5.02 -23.39 18.95
CA ALA A 129 5.74 -22.37 19.71
C ALA A 129 5.51 -21.02 19.05
N ILE A 130 5.02 -20.02 19.80
CA ILE A 130 4.76 -18.70 19.23
C ILE A 130 6.02 -17.85 19.36
N LEU A 131 6.44 -17.26 18.24
CA LEU A 131 7.50 -16.26 18.18
C LEU A 131 6.84 -14.93 17.77
N ALA A 132 6.50 -14.10 18.75
CA ALA A 132 5.79 -12.84 18.52
C ALA A 132 6.75 -11.65 18.58
N VAL A 133 6.65 -10.74 17.62
CA VAL A 133 7.33 -9.44 17.66
C VAL A 133 6.32 -8.31 17.70
N LEU A 134 6.53 -7.40 18.63
CA LEU A 134 5.76 -6.18 18.82
C LEU A 134 6.66 -4.98 18.50
N ARG A 135 6.11 -4.01 17.78
CA ARG A 135 6.79 -2.78 17.37
C ARG A 135 5.91 -1.58 17.72
N ASP A 136 6.48 -0.39 17.85
CA ASP A 136 5.70 0.84 17.95
C ASP A 136 4.72 0.95 16.75
N PRO A 137 3.39 0.99 16.99
CA PRO A 137 2.40 1.13 15.92
C PRO A 137 2.60 2.37 15.04
N ALA A 138 3.12 3.47 15.58
CA ALA A 138 3.46 4.66 14.81
C ALA A 138 4.61 4.37 13.83
N ALA A 139 5.66 3.70 14.30
CA ALA A 139 6.77 3.28 13.46
C ALA A 139 6.30 2.31 12.35
N VAL A 140 5.44 1.35 12.68
CA VAL A 140 4.82 0.44 11.70
C VAL A 140 4.06 1.22 10.63
N GLY A 141 3.20 2.16 11.04
CA GLY A 141 2.39 2.96 10.13
C GLY A 141 3.23 3.77 9.15
N ILE A 142 4.27 4.45 9.64
CA ILE A 142 5.20 5.22 8.78
C ILE A 142 5.91 4.30 7.78
N ARG A 143 6.43 3.17 8.25
CA ARG A 143 7.15 2.21 7.39
C ARG A 143 6.26 1.62 6.30
N GLU A 144 5.00 1.34 6.63
CA GLU A 144 4.04 0.80 5.67
C GLU A 144 3.66 1.82 4.59
N ILE A 145 3.54 3.09 4.97
CA ILE A 145 3.32 4.20 4.03
C ILE A 145 4.48 4.30 3.04
N HIS A 146 5.72 4.33 3.55
CA HIS A 146 6.91 4.41 2.70
C HIS A 146 7.00 3.19 1.78
N ALA A 147 6.78 1.98 2.31
CA ALA A 147 6.86 0.75 1.53
C ALA A 147 5.81 0.67 0.42
N ARG A 148 4.63 1.27 0.61
CA ARG A 148 3.56 1.32 -0.40
C ARG A 148 3.64 2.56 -1.30
N GLY A 149 4.63 3.43 -1.11
CA GLY A 149 4.70 4.72 -1.81
C GLY A 149 3.49 5.62 -1.56
N ILE A 150 2.80 5.44 -0.42
CA ILE A 150 1.65 6.27 -0.06
C ILE A 150 2.17 7.67 0.29
N ASN A 151 1.47 8.70 -0.17
CA ASN A 151 1.84 10.08 0.08
C ASN A 151 1.83 10.37 1.60
N GLU A 152 2.96 10.81 2.14
CA GLU A 152 3.12 11.17 3.55
C GLU A 152 2.22 12.34 4.00
N ASN A 153 1.45 12.99 3.13
CA ASN A 153 0.53 14.07 3.52
C ASN A 153 -0.92 13.61 3.78
N GLU A 154 -1.18 12.30 3.71
CA GLU A 154 -2.51 11.75 4.01
C GLU A 154 -2.60 11.29 5.47
N ASP A 155 -2.76 12.26 6.37
CA ASP A 155 -2.84 12.01 7.83
C ASP A 155 -3.86 10.93 8.21
N LEU A 156 -5.00 10.88 7.53
CA LEU A 156 -6.02 9.84 7.73
C LEU A 156 -5.51 8.44 7.38
N ARG A 157 -4.71 8.29 6.32
CA ARG A 157 -4.12 6.99 5.96
C ARG A 157 -3.03 6.60 6.95
N LYS A 158 -2.24 7.55 7.47
CA LYS A 158 -1.29 7.28 8.56
C LYS A 158 -2.00 6.74 9.77
N MET A 159 -3.03 7.45 10.23
CA MET A 159 -3.82 7.05 11.38
C MET A 159 -4.47 5.68 11.18
N LEU A 160 -4.97 5.38 9.97
CA LEU A 160 -5.51 4.07 9.64
C LEU A 160 -4.44 2.96 9.74
N GLN A 161 -3.21 3.19 9.27
CA GLN A 161 -2.14 2.20 9.40
C GLN A 161 -1.71 1.99 10.85
N VAL A 162 -1.66 3.06 11.64
CA VAL A 162 -1.42 2.96 13.09
C VAL A 162 -2.52 2.15 13.77
N GLN A 163 -3.79 2.44 13.46
CA GLN A 163 -4.94 1.67 13.96
C GLN A 163 -4.86 0.19 13.56
N ASN A 164 -4.51 -0.10 12.30
CA ASN A 164 -4.31 -1.46 11.82
C ASN A 164 -3.24 -2.20 12.61
N ALA A 165 -2.11 -1.54 12.89
CA ALA A 165 -1.03 -2.12 13.69
C ALA A 165 -1.47 -2.38 15.13
N VAL A 166 -2.20 -1.45 15.77
CA VAL A 166 -2.77 -1.64 17.11
C VAL A 166 -3.74 -2.83 17.15
N GLU A 167 -4.66 -2.93 16.19
CA GLU A 167 -5.62 -4.02 16.11
C GLU A 167 -4.93 -5.38 15.96
N GLN A 168 -3.90 -5.45 15.10
CA GLN A 168 -3.11 -6.67 14.92
C GLN A 168 -2.32 -7.03 16.18
N HIS A 169 -1.73 -6.07 16.89
CA HIS A 169 -1.09 -6.36 18.18
C HIS A 169 -2.09 -6.93 19.19
N ASN A 170 -3.28 -6.33 19.31
CA ASN A 170 -4.33 -6.85 20.20
C ASN A 170 -4.72 -8.28 19.82
N ARG A 171 -4.79 -8.59 18.52
CA ARG A 171 -5.06 -9.94 18.04
C ARG A 171 -3.95 -10.92 18.41
N ILE A 172 -2.68 -10.54 18.23
CA ILE A 172 -1.52 -11.35 18.62
C ILE A 172 -1.54 -11.62 20.13
N LEU A 173 -1.76 -10.61 20.95
CA LEU A 173 -1.87 -10.76 22.40
C LEU A 173 -3.02 -11.70 22.79
N THR A 174 -4.16 -11.60 22.10
CA THR A 174 -5.30 -12.52 22.30
C THR A 174 -4.92 -13.97 21.97
N VAL A 175 -4.18 -14.21 20.88
CA VAL A 175 -3.69 -15.55 20.51
C VAL A 175 -2.74 -16.09 21.58
N ILE A 176 -1.79 -15.27 22.05
CA ILE A 176 -0.84 -15.65 23.10
C ILE A 176 -1.58 -16.03 24.39
N GLU A 177 -2.52 -15.19 24.83
CA GLU A 177 -3.30 -15.41 26.05
C GLU A 177 -4.12 -16.71 25.98
N ARG A 178 -4.76 -16.98 24.83
CA ARG A 178 -5.66 -18.13 24.68
C ARG A 178 -4.94 -19.45 24.43
N SER A 179 -3.87 -19.42 23.65
CA SER A 179 -3.17 -20.64 23.22
C SER A 179 -2.45 -21.33 24.38
N LYS A 180 -1.91 -20.57 25.35
CA LYS A 180 -1.13 -21.09 26.49
C LYS A 180 0.03 -21.99 26.08
N VAL A 181 0.56 -21.78 24.88
CA VAL A 181 1.70 -22.54 24.36
C VAL A 181 3.01 -21.81 24.64
N PRO A 182 4.16 -22.49 24.54
CA PRO A 182 5.46 -21.85 24.65
C PRO A 182 5.55 -20.64 23.74
N THR A 183 5.86 -19.47 24.31
CA THR A 183 5.82 -18.20 23.60
C THR A 183 7.05 -17.35 23.93
N PHE A 184 7.67 -16.81 22.89
CA PHE A 184 8.71 -15.79 22.96
C PHE A 184 8.16 -14.48 22.41
N VAL A 185 8.01 -13.45 23.25
CA VAL A 185 7.51 -12.13 22.87
C VAL A 185 8.67 -11.13 22.84
N LEU A 186 8.92 -10.50 21.70
CA LEU A 186 10.05 -9.60 21.46
C LEU A 186 9.56 -8.17 21.23
N SER A 187 10.19 -7.18 21.87
CA SER A 187 10.11 -5.78 21.48
C SER A 187 11.15 -5.49 20.41
N TYR A 188 10.70 -5.04 19.23
CA TYR A 188 11.58 -4.72 18.11
C TYR A 188 12.60 -3.62 18.47
N GLU A 189 12.17 -2.53 19.12
CA GLU A 189 13.01 -1.40 19.48
C GLU A 189 14.09 -1.77 20.51
N ARG A 190 13.78 -2.71 21.41
CA ARG A 190 14.77 -3.22 22.37
C ARG A 190 15.70 -4.21 21.71
N ALA A 191 15.22 -5.02 20.76
CA ALA A 191 16.05 -5.95 20.01
C ALA A 191 17.17 -5.22 19.26
N LEU A 192 16.86 -4.07 18.64
CA LEU A 192 17.85 -3.25 17.97
C LEU A 192 18.93 -2.67 18.91
N ARG A 193 18.60 -2.44 20.18
CA ARG A 193 19.54 -1.89 21.17
C ARG A 193 20.34 -2.94 21.92
N HIS A 194 19.80 -4.15 21.99
CA HIS A 194 20.35 -5.27 22.76
C HIS A 194 20.28 -6.57 21.93
N PRO A 195 21.01 -6.64 20.81
CA PRO A 195 20.93 -7.79 19.92
C PRO A 195 21.50 -9.07 20.55
N GLU A 196 22.57 -8.99 21.34
CA GLU A 196 23.22 -10.16 21.95
C GLU A 196 22.29 -10.89 22.93
N PRO A 197 21.66 -10.21 23.92
CA PRO A 197 20.70 -10.89 24.79
C PRO A 197 19.50 -11.48 24.04
N VAL A 198 19.07 -10.86 22.93
CA VAL A 198 17.98 -11.40 22.10
C VAL A 198 18.38 -12.69 21.41
N VAL A 199 19.58 -12.73 20.82
CA VAL A 199 20.11 -13.92 20.13
C VAL A 199 20.27 -15.06 21.12
N GLU A 200 20.89 -14.81 22.28
CA GLU A 200 21.04 -15.79 23.36
C GLU A 200 19.69 -16.29 23.88
N GLY A 201 18.75 -15.36 24.15
CA GLY A 201 17.42 -15.68 24.65
C GLY A 201 16.60 -16.50 23.67
N LEU A 202 16.62 -16.15 22.39
CA LEU A 202 15.92 -16.86 21.34
C LEU A 202 16.54 -18.25 21.09
N ALA A 203 17.86 -18.35 21.06
CA ALA A 203 18.55 -19.64 20.95
C ALA A 203 18.22 -20.56 22.13
N ALA A 204 18.25 -20.04 23.36
CA ALA A 204 17.87 -20.80 24.55
C ALA A 204 16.40 -21.25 24.52
N PHE A 205 15.50 -20.40 24.02
CA PHE A 205 14.09 -20.74 23.82
C PHE A 205 13.92 -21.88 22.80
N LEU A 206 14.62 -21.81 21.68
CA LEU A 206 14.56 -22.80 20.59
C LEU A 206 15.41 -24.05 20.83
N GLY A 207 16.22 -24.09 21.91
CA GLY A 207 17.08 -25.23 22.22
C GLY A 207 18.38 -25.30 21.41
N ILE A 208 18.84 -24.17 20.89
CA ILE A 208 20.05 -24.05 20.07
C ILE A 208 21.27 -23.82 20.96
N ASP A 209 22.32 -24.63 20.80
CA ASP A 209 23.59 -24.49 21.52
C ASP A 209 24.54 -23.54 20.77
N LEU A 210 24.59 -22.28 21.23
CA LEU A 210 25.48 -21.27 20.67
C LEU A 210 26.95 -21.42 21.12
N GLU A 211 27.23 -22.12 22.23
CA GLU A 211 28.61 -22.30 22.71
C GLU A 211 29.41 -23.17 21.74
N SER A 212 28.74 -24.19 21.18
CA SER A 212 29.28 -25.06 20.13
C SER A 212 29.39 -24.40 18.74
N ALA A 213 28.75 -23.25 18.55
CA ALA A 213 28.60 -22.59 17.23
C ALA A 213 28.71 -21.06 17.30
N PRO A 214 29.87 -20.51 17.72
CA PRO A 214 30.05 -19.07 17.92
C PRO A 214 29.82 -18.23 16.65
N ASP A 215 30.15 -18.76 15.47
CA ASP A 215 29.92 -18.10 14.18
C ASP A 215 28.42 -17.86 13.90
N ILE A 216 27.55 -18.77 14.37
CA ILE A 216 26.10 -18.62 14.25
C ILE A 216 25.62 -17.47 15.13
N ALA A 217 26.14 -17.37 16.35
CA ALA A 217 25.81 -16.28 17.27
C ALA A 217 26.22 -14.92 16.68
N GLU A 218 27.47 -14.80 16.20
CA GLU A 218 27.95 -13.56 15.58
C GLU A 218 27.12 -13.18 14.34
N LYS A 219 26.81 -14.15 13.48
CA LYS A 219 25.97 -13.94 12.30
C LYS A 219 24.57 -13.47 12.68
N ALA A 220 23.97 -14.06 13.71
CA ALA A 220 22.65 -13.70 14.21
C ALA A 220 22.64 -12.27 14.80
N ILE A 221 23.66 -11.90 15.59
CA ILE A 221 23.80 -10.55 16.16
C ILE A 221 23.91 -9.52 15.04
N ARG A 222 24.79 -9.75 14.06
CA ARG A 222 24.98 -8.87 12.88
C ARG A 222 23.75 -8.81 11.98
N PHE A 223 22.84 -9.78 12.08
CA PHE A 223 21.60 -9.80 11.29
C PHE A 223 20.56 -8.81 11.82
N ILE A 224 20.60 -8.47 13.11
CA ILE A 224 19.71 -7.52 13.77
C ILE A 224 20.20 -6.10 13.46
N VAL A 225 19.59 -5.48 12.44
CA VAL A 225 19.89 -4.10 12.01
C VAL A 225 18.58 -3.33 11.80
N PRO A 226 18.57 -2.00 12.02
CA PRO A 226 17.39 -1.19 11.79
C PRO A 226 17.03 -1.21 10.29
N GLU A 227 15.73 -1.14 10.02
CA GLU A 227 15.18 -0.88 8.69
C GLU A 227 15.74 -1.75 7.55
N ARG A 228 15.94 -3.05 7.78
CA ARG A 228 16.38 -3.98 6.73
C ARG A 228 15.31 -4.08 5.62
N ASP A 229 15.75 -3.87 4.38
CA ASP A 229 14.90 -3.97 3.17
C ASP A 229 15.00 -5.32 2.46
N THR A 230 15.90 -6.21 2.93
CA THR A 230 16.08 -7.55 2.37
C THR A 230 16.08 -8.64 3.45
N ALA A 231 15.46 -9.77 3.16
CA ALA A 231 15.48 -10.95 4.03
C ALA A 231 16.71 -11.83 3.79
N ASN A 232 17.62 -11.42 2.90
CA ASN A 232 18.78 -12.22 2.52
C ASN A 232 19.77 -12.38 3.69
N ILE A 233 19.84 -13.59 4.24
CA ILE A 233 20.72 -13.98 5.36
C ILE A 233 22.20 -14.10 4.98
N SER A 234 22.54 -14.09 3.68
CA SER A 234 23.94 -14.14 3.20
C SER A 234 24.57 -12.75 3.04
N MET A 235 23.78 -11.67 3.01
CA MET A 235 24.32 -10.33 2.91
C MET A 235 24.86 -9.86 4.27
N THR A 236 26.17 -9.62 4.32
CA THR A 236 26.77 -8.72 5.31
C THR A 236 26.19 -7.32 5.11
N PRO A 237 25.92 -6.55 6.19
CA PRO A 237 25.36 -5.20 6.07
C PRO A 237 26.27 -4.35 5.19
N ARG A 238 25.86 -4.09 3.94
CA ARG A 238 26.47 -3.00 3.17
C ARG A 238 26.13 -1.72 3.91
N HIS A 239 27.14 -0.87 4.15
CA HIS A 239 26.90 0.52 4.53
C HIS A 239 25.78 1.07 3.64
N VAL A 240 24.64 1.39 4.25
CA VAL A 240 23.47 1.93 3.54
C VAL A 240 23.92 3.25 2.92
N ARG A 241 24.12 3.26 1.59
CA ARG A 241 24.28 4.51 0.85
C ARG A 241 22.89 5.12 0.71
N PRO A 242 22.71 6.43 0.94
CA PRO A 242 21.44 7.09 0.69
C PRO A 242 21.08 6.98 -0.80
N ASN A 243 19.94 6.36 -1.09
CA ASN A 243 19.46 6.13 -2.45
C ASN A 243 18.83 7.44 -2.99
N ASN A 244 19.58 8.18 -3.82
CA ASN A 244 19.13 9.42 -4.48
C ASN A 244 19.23 9.35 -6.02
N GLN A 245 19.22 8.16 -6.64
CA GLN A 245 19.23 8.06 -8.10
C GLN A 245 17.80 7.85 -8.66
N PRO A 246 17.31 8.75 -9.53
CA PRO A 246 16.01 8.58 -10.16
C PRO A 246 16.02 7.44 -11.19
N ALA A 247 14.89 6.73 -11.26
CA ALA A 247 14.67 5.58 -12.14
C ALA A 247 14.96 5.91 -13.61
N LYS A 248 15.75 5.05 -14.27
CA LYS A 248 16.24 5.22 -15.64
C LYS A 248 15.24 4.80 -16.73
N ASP A 249 14.04 4.34 -16.37
CA ASP A 249 13.17 3.59 -17.30
C ASP A 249 12.00 4.39 -17.91
N ILE A 250 12.04 5.73 -17.91
CA ILE A 250 10.94 6.58 -18.41
C ILE A 250 10.99 6.82 -19.95
N VAL A 251 11.96 6.27 -20.67
CA VAL A 251 12.26 6.72 -22.05
C VAL A 251 11.30 6.20 -23.15
N ASP A 252 10.54 5.12 -22.91
CA ASP A 252 9.76 4.42 -23.96
C ASP A 252 8.22 4.60 -23.94
N ASP A 253 7.71 5.57 -23.18
CA ASP A 253 6.28 5.82 -23.00
C ASP A 253 5.56 6.32 -24.30
N PRO A 254 4.40 5.75 -24.69
CA PRO A 254 3.62 6.17 -25.86
C PRO A 254 3.12 7.63 -25.81
N VAL A 255 2.77 8.15 -24.62
CA VAL A 255 2.36 9.55 -24.42
C VAL A 255 3.54 10.48 -24.63
N LEU A 256 4.75 10.09 -24.18
CA LEU A 256 5.98 10.84 -24.42
C LEU A 256 6.35 10.92 -25.90
N ARG A 257 6.11 9.86 -26.67
CA ARG A 257 6.29 9.88 -28.13
C ARG A 257 5.33 10.86 -28.80
N ARG A 258 4.04 10.77 -28.47
CA ARG A 258 3.02 11.66 -29.03
C ARG A 258 3.23 13.14 -28.66
N ALA A 259 3.63 13.42 -27.41
CA ALA A 259 3.94 14.78 -26.97
C ALA A 259 5.14 15.38 -27.71
N LYS A 260 6.18 14.57 -27.98
CA LYS A 260 7.31 14.99 -28.83
C LYS A 260 6.86 15.28 -30.26
N ASP A 261 5.98 14.45 -30.82
CA ASP A 261 5.49 14.63 -32.20
C ASP A 261 4.68 15.93 -32.37
N VAL A 262 3.86 16.31 -31.38
CA VAL A 262 3.12 17.59 -31.40
C VAL A 262 4.10 18.78 -31.38
N VAL A 263 5.11 18.76 -30.49
CA VAL A 263 6.13 19.82 -30.40
C VAL A 263 6.96 19.92 -31.69
N VAL A 264 7.27 18.80 -32.33
CA VAL A 264 8.03 18.77 -33.59
C VAL A 264 7.22 19.32 -34.77
N ARG A 265 5.91 19.05 -34.82
CA ARG A 265 5.03 19.51 -35.92
C ARG A 265 4.82 21.02 -35.94
N ASP A 266 4.71 21.66 -34.77
CA ASP A 266 4.26 23.06 -34.66
C ASP A 266 5.37 24.05 -34.27
N GLY A 267 6.59 23.56 -34.03
CA GLY A 267 7.73 24.37 -33.59
C GLY A 267 7.74 24.66 -32.07
N PRO A 268 8.77 25.36 -31.57
CA PRO A 268 8.87 25.71 -30.16
C PRO A 268 7.72 26.66 -29.77
N LEU A 269 6.76 26.17 -29.01
CA LEU A 269 5.64 26.96 -28.53
C LEU A 269 6.15 28.00 -27.50
N HIS A 270 5.90 29.27 -27.80
CA HIS A 270 6.15 30.37 -26.87
C HIS A 270 5.21 30.30 -25.65
N ALA A 271 5.60 30.94 -24.55
CA ALA A 271 4.72 31.05 -23.39
C ALA A 271 3.44 31.82 -23.78
N LEU A 272 2.28 31.24 -23.48
CA LEU A 272 0.97 31.83 -23.75
C LEU A 272 0.57 32.72 -22.56
N ASP A 273 0.04 33.91 -22.86
CA ASP A 273 -0.59 34.75 -21.84
C ASP A 273 -1.94 34.15 -21.36
N PRO A 274 -2.50 34.60 -20.22
CA PRO A 274 -3.76 34.06 -19.68
C PRO A 274 -4.96 34.13 -20.63
N GLN A 275 -5.04 35.14 -21.50
CA GLN A 275 -6.12 35.28 -22.48
C GLN A 275 -5.95 34.25 -23.61
N SER A 276 -4.73 34.07 -24.09
CA SER A 276 -4.37 33.03 -25.07
C SER A 276 -4.64 31.62 -24.52
N LEU A 277 -4.29 31.33 -23.26
CA LEU A 277 -4.63 30.05 -22.61
C LEU A 277 -6.14 29.80 -22.56
N SER A 278 -6.94 30.85 -22.35
CA SER A 278 -8.41 30.76 -22.33
C SER A 278 -9.00 30.49 -23.72
N ILE A 279 -8.43 31.09 -24.77
CA ILE A 279 -8.83 30.85 -26.16
C ILE A 279 -8.53 29.40 -26.56
N GLU A 280 -7.32 28.93 -26.31
CA GLU A 280 -6.91 27.57 -26.66
C GLU A 280 -7.73 26.52 -25.89
N ALA A 281 -8.09 26.79 -24.63
CA ALA A 281 -8.96 25.91 -23.87
C ALA A 281 -10.38 25.81 -24.45
N LYS A 282 -10.92 26.92 -25.00
CA LYS A 282 -12.20 26.91 -25.71
C LYS A 282 -12.11 26.14 -27.02
N GLU A 283 -10.99 26.21 -27.73
CA GLU A 283 -10.77 25.41 -28.95
C GLU A 283 -10.66 23.92 -28.64
N ALA A 284 -9.97 23.54 -27.56
CA ALA A 284 -9.94 22.15 -27.09
C ALA A 284 -11.35 21.63 -26.76
N GLU A 285 -12.16 22.45 -26.08
CA GLU A 285 -13.56 22.14 -25.76
C GLU A 285 -14.41 21.94 -27.03
N LYS A 286 -14.30 22.84 -28.03
CA LYS A 286 -15.00 22.69 -29.31
C LYS A 286 -14.61 21.41 -30.04
N ARG A 287 -13.32 21.04 -30.05
CA ARG A 287 -12.84 19.80 -30.68
C ARG A 287 -13.43 18.57 -30.02
N LEU A 288 -13.47 18.53 -28.68
CA LEU A 288 -14.09 17.40 -27.99
C LEU A 288 -15.59 17.28 -28.30
N VAL A 289 -16.32 18.41 -28.28
CA VAL A 289 -17.76 18.42 -28.65
C VAL A 289 -17.96 17.96 -30.09
N GLY A 290 -17.03 18.31 -30.99
CA GLY A 290 -16.99 17.84 -32.37
C GLY A 290 -16.52 16.40 -32.55
N GLN A 291 -16.34 15.62 -31.47
CA GLN A 291 -15.84 14.24 -31.49
C GLN A 291 -14.42 14.09 -32.08
N ASP A 292 -13.56 15.10 -31.88
CA ASP A 292 -12.12 15.09 -32.18
C ASP A 292 -11.30 14.98 -30.87
N PRO A 293 -11.26 13.80 -30.23
CA PRO A 293 -10.54 13.60 -28.96
C PRO A 293 -9.03 13.75 -29.14
N ASP A 294 -8.50 13.38 -30.31
CA ASP A 294 -7.09 13.49 -30.64
C ASP A 294 -6.65 14.96 -30.77
N GLY A 295 -7.42 15.77 -31.50
CA GLY A 295 -7.15 17.21 -31.59
C GLY A 295 -7.41 17.94 -30.27
N CYS A 296 -8.37 17.52 -29.45
CA CYS A 296 -8.54 18.04 -28.09
C CYS A 296 -7.30 17.77 -27.24
N PHE A 297 -6.74 16.56 -27.32
CA PHE A 297 -5.54 16.17 -26.58
C PHE A 297 -4.31 16.95 -27.05
N ASP A 298 -4.11 17.07 -28.36
CA ASP A 298 -3.00 17.84 -28.94
C ASP A 298 -3.11 19.32 -28.55
N GLN A 299 -4.32 19.88 -28.54
CA GLN A 299 -4.58 21.25 -28.10
C GLN A 299 -4.30 21.44 -26.61
N ALA A 300 -4.64 20.46 -25.77
CA ALA A 300 -4.31 20.46 -24.34
C ALA A 300 -2.79 20.46 -24.12
N LEU A 301 -2.05 19.65 -24.87
CA LEU A 301 -0.58 19.62 -24.82
C LEU A 301 0.04 20.96 -25.20
N ARG A 302 -0.51 21.65 -26.20
CA ARG A 302 -0.05 23.01 -26.58
C ARG A 302 -0.25 24.00 -25.45
N ILE A 303 -1.40 23.96 -24.79
CA ILE A 303 -1.70 24.82 -23.63
C ILE A 303 -0.70 24.55 -22.51
N PHE A 304 -0.47 23.28 -22.18
CA PHE A 304 0.50 22.88 -21.15
C PHE A 304 1.92 23.34 -21.46
N HIS A 305 2.34 23.25 -22.72
CA HIS A 305 3.64 23.77 -23.13
C HIS A 305 3.69 25.30 -23.07
N GLY A 306 2.60 25.97 -23.48
CA GLY A 306 2.44 27.42 -23.40
C GLY A 306 2.46 27.97 -21.98
N MET A 307 2.18 27.16 -20.95
CA MET A 307 2.33 27.58 -19.55
C MET A 307 3.79 27.70 -19.08
N GLY A 308 4.78 27.33 -19.90
CA GLY A 308 6.21 27.55 -19.63
C GLY A 308 6.91 26.44 -18.82
N LYS A 309 8.15 26.72 -18.37
CA LYS A 309 9.12 25.73 -17.85
C LYS A 309 8.73 25.03 -16.53
N SER A 310 7.63 25.41 -15.87
CA SER A 310 7.13 24.72 -14.65
C SER A 310 6.26 23.49 -14.95
N PHE A 311 5.90 23.27 -16.22
CA PHE A 311 5.01 22.20 -16.65
C PHE A 311 5.61 20.94 -17.32
N PRO A 312 6.94 20.69 -17.41
CA PRO A 312 7.50 19.45 -17.99
C PRO A 312 6.98 18.19 -17.33
N VAL A 313 6.55 18.28 -16.07
CA VAL A 313 5.98 17.18 -15.28
C VAL A 313 4.69 16.66 -15.95
N LEU A 314 3.92 17.52 -16.58
CA LEU A 314 2.52 17.24 -16.97
C LEU A 314 2.37 16.75 -18.41
N SER A 315 3.40 16.99 -19.23
CA SER A 315 3.57 16.37 -20.54
C SER A 315 4.09 14.93 -20.49
N ARG A 316 4.54 14.44 -19.31
CA ARG A 316 5.34 13.21 -19.23
C ARG A 316 4.63 11.98 -18.69
N HIS A 317 3.63 12.15 -17.81
CA HIS A 317 2.74 11.09 -17.35
C HIS A 317 1.73 11.69 -16.37
N PRO A 318 0.44 11.31 -16.33
CA PRO A 318 -0.45 11.76 -15.25
C PRO A 318 -0.07 11.20 -13.86
N PHE A 319 0.83 10.22 -13.71
CA PHE A 319 1.46 9.93 -12.40
C PHE A 319 2.30 11.10 -11.87
N ALA A 320 2.79 11.95 -12.77
CA ALA A 320 3.56 13.12 -12.40
C ALA A 320 2.65 14.20 -11.78
N LEU A 321 1.35 14.20 -12.09
CA LEU A 321 0.32 14.95 -11.37
C LEU A 321 0.11 14.45 -9.94
N GLU A 322 0.71 13.34 -9.51
CA GLU A 322 0.64 12.91 -8.12
C GLU A 322 1.81 13.45 -7.29
N ARG A 323 2.82 14.08 -7.92
CA ARG A 323 3.99 14.64 -7.24
C ARG A 323 3.70 16.03 -6.68
N ARG A 324 4.09 16.26 -5.42
CA ARG A 324 3.90 17.54 -4.72
C ARG A 324 4.47 18.75 -5.49
N GLU A 325 5.60 18.57 -6.14
CA GLU A 325 6.29 19.57 -6.96
C GLU A 325 5.42 20.06 -8.12
N ALA A 326 4.60 19.18 -8.70
CA ALA A 326 3.66 19.55 -9.76
C ALA A 326 2.63 20.57 -9.27
N TRP A 327 2.29 20.55 -7.97
CA TRP A 327 1.22 21.37 -7.39
C TRP A 327 1.71 22.63 -6.70
N ALA A 328 3.01 22.94 -6.75
CA ALA A 328 3.57 24.12 -6.11
C ALA A 328 2.91 25.41 -6.65
N ASP A 329 2.70 25.47 -7.97
CA ASP A 329 2.14 26.64 -8.66
C ASP A 329 0.66 26.47 -9.01
N ALA A 330 0.01 25.40 -8.54
CA ALA A 330 -1.35 25.05 -8.97
C ALA A 330 -2.42 26.06 -8.57
N ALA A 331 -2.16 26.87 -7.54
CA ALA A 331 -3.03 27.97 -7.14
C ALA A 331 -3.18 29.02 -8.25
N ASP A 332 -2.13 29.21 -9.06
CA ASP A 332 -2.08 30.21 -10.12
C ASP A 332 -2.59 29.67 -11.46
N TRP A 333 -2.78 28.36 -11.57
CA TRP A 333 -3.30 27.76 -12.79
C TRP A 333 -4.72 28.26 -13.11
N PRO A 334 -5.02 28.53 -14.39
CA PRO A 334 -6.37 28.80 -14.84
C PRO A 334 -7.28 27.59 -14.60
N SER A 335 -8.57 27.81 -14.31
CA SER A 335 -9.56 26.71 -14.20
C SER A 335 -9.70 25.91 -15.50
N ALA A 336 -9.29 26.49 -16.63
CA ALA A 336 -9.18 25.80 -17.92
C ALA A 336 -8.27 24.55 -17.86
N VAL A 337 -7.24 24.54 -17.01
CA VAL A 337 -6.35 23.36 -16.84
C VAL A 337 -7.14 22.14 -16.34
N ALA A 338 -8.01 22.33 -15.36
CA ALA A 338 -8.86 21.25 -14.87
C ALA A 338 -9.86 20.77 -15.95
N LYS A 339 -10.37 21.67 -16.80
CA LYS A 339 -11.19 21.29 -17.96
C LYS A 339 -10.45 20.40 -18.93
N LEU A 340 -9.22 20.77 -19.27
CA LEU A 340 -8.40 20.01 -20.20
C LEU A 340 -8.10 18.62 -19.66
N TRP A 341 -7.76 18.48 -18.38
CA TRP A 341 -7.59 17.16 -17.78
C TRP A 341 -8.86 16.35 -17.74
N PHE A 342 -9.99 16.97 -17.46
CA PHE A 342 -11.26 16.27 -17.51
C PHE A 342 -11.51 15.69 -18.91
N PHE A 343 -11.28 16.49 -19.94
CA PHE A 343 -11.42 16.07 -21.33
C PHE A 343 -10.39 15.01 -21.75
N CYS A 344 -9.12 15.13 -21.36
CA CYS A 344 -8.13 14.07 -21.54
C CYS A 344 -8.56 12.78 -20.82
N GLY A 345 -9.14 12.90 -19.62
CA GLY A 345 -9.71 11.77 -18.89
C GLY A 345 -10.81 11.06 -19.67
N LEU A 346 -11.77 11.81 -20.22
CA LEU A 346 -12.85 11.25 -21.05
C LEU A 346 -12.33 10.64 -22.35
N ALA A 347 -11.44 11.34 -23.05
CA ALA A 347 -10.86 10.87 -24.31
C ALA A 347 -10.13 9.52 -24.13
N ASN A 348 -9.33 9.38 -23.07
CA ASN A 348 -8.64 8.12 -22.78
C ASN A 348 -9.60 7.01 -22.36
N LEU A 349 -10.67 7.35 -21.62
CA LEU A 349 -11.70 6.38 -21.28
C LEU A 349 -12.40 5.81 -22.53
N GLN A 350 -12.67 6.67 -23.51
CA GLN A 350 -13.27 6.29 -24.79
C GLN A 350 -12.26 5.57 -25.71
N GLY A 351 -10.99 5.98 -25.68
CA GLY A 351 -9.90 5.41 -26.47
C GLY A 351 -9.36 4.07 -25.96
N GLY A 352 -9.92 3.53 -24.88
CA GLY A 352 -9.54 2.22 -24.34
C GLY A 352 -8.35 2.24 -23.37
N ASP A 353 -8.00 3.41 -22.81
CA ASP A 353 -7.00 3.56 -21.75
C ASP A 353 -7.67 4.06 -20.44
N PRO A 354 -8.37 3.16 -19.73
CA PRO A 354 -9.06 3.50 -18.49
C PRO A 354 -8.10 3.82 -17.33
N GLU A 355 -6.86 3.35 -17.37
CA GLU A 355 -5.86 3.67 -16.34
C GLU A 355 -5.40 5.12 -16.47
N LEU A 356 -5.06 5.56 -17.68
CA LEU A 356 -4.69 6.94 -17.92
C LEU A 356 -5.86 7.89 -17.64
N SER A 357 -7.08 7.48 -18.02
CA SER A 357 -8.32 8.19 -17.67
C SER A 357 -8.46 8.40 -16.15
N PHE A 358 -8.25 7.33 -15.38
CA PHE A 358 -8.34 7.36 -13.92
C PHE A 358 -7.44 8.44 -13.31
N HIS A 359 -6.18 8.52 -13.76
CA HIS A 359 -5.24 9.51 -13.22
C HIS A 359 -5.58 10.96 -13.61
N TYR A 360 -6.03 11.19 -14.84
CA TYR A 360 -6.49 12.52 -15.26
C TYR A 360 -7.70 12.99 -14.43
N LEU A 361 -8.70 12.13 -14.26
CA LEU A 361 -9.91 12.46 -13.51
C LEU A 361 -9.61 12.65 -12.01
N ARG A 362 -8.68 11.87 -11.46
CA ARG A 362 -8.20 12.05 -10.08
C ARG A 362 -7.48 13.39 -9.90
N ALA A 363 -6.69 13.83 -10.87
CA ALA A 363 -6.03 15.14 -10.84
C ALA A 363 -7.04 16.29 -10.88
N VAL A 364 -8.10 16.19 -11.69
CA VAL A 364 -9.21 17.15 -11.72
C VAL A 364 -9.84 17.31 -10.33
N LEU A 365 -10.16 16.20 -9.68
CA LEU A 365 -10.78 16.24 -8.34
C LEU A 365 -9.82 16.81 -7.30
N HIS A 366 -8.54 16.42 -7.34
CA HIS A 366 -7.53 16.97 -6.44
C HIS A 366 -7.38 18.48 -6.59
N TYR A 367 -7.41 19.00 -7.83
CA TYR A 367 -7.37 20.43 -8.11
C TYR A 367 -8.55 21.16 -7.46
N PHE A 368 -9.77 20.66 -7.62
CA PHE A 368 -10.94 21.29 -7.04
C PHE A 368 -11.03 21.15 -5.52
N ASP A 369 -10.61 20.02 -4.96
CA ASP A 369 -10.54 19.81 -3.51
C ASP A 369 -9.57 20.81 -2.86
N LYS A 370 -8.43 21.10 -3.51
CA LYS A 370 -7.42 22.03 -3.02
C LYS A 370 -7.79 23.50 -3.26
N PHE A 371 -8.47 23.80 -4.36
CA PHE A 371 -8.82 25.16 -4.77
C PHE A 371 -10.32 25.34 -5.05
N PRO A 372 -11.19 25.18 -4.04
CA PRO A 372 -12.65 25.20 -4.23
C PRO A 372 -13.15 26.53 -4.82
N ALA A 373 -12.49 27.66 -4.52
CA ALA A 373 -12.84 28.97 -5.10
C ALA A 373 -12.66 29.05 -6.62
N LYS A 374 -11.84 28.17 -7.23
CA LYS A 374 -11.66 28.09 -8.69
C LYS A 374 -12.85 27.45 -9.39
N TYR A 375 -13.66 26.69 -8.64
CA TYR A 375 -14.90 26.10 -9.12
C TYR A 375 -16.05 27.12 -9.15
N ASP A 376 -16.08 28.08 -8.22
CA ASP A 376 -17.21 29.00 -8.04
C ASP A 376 -17.33 30.07 -9.16
N ARG A 377 -16.21 30.45 -9.78
CA ARG A 377 -16.19 31.52 -10.80
C ARG A 377 -17.04 31.11 -12.03
N ARG A 378 -17.98 32.00 -12.43
CA ARG A 378 -18.78 31.87 -13.66
C ARG A 378 -17.84 31.50 -14.83
N GLY A 379 -17.93 30.26 -15.32
CA GLY A 379 -17.03 29.71 -16.35
C GLY A 379 -16.35 28.38 -16.01
N ALA A 380 -16.53 27.81 -14.81
CA ALA A 380 -16.03 26.47 -14.46
C ALA A 380 -16.86 25.35 -15.14
N ALA A 381 -16.53 25.04 -16.39
CA ALA A 381 -17.15 23.99 -17.21
C ALA A 381 -16.63 22.55 -16.96
N VAL A 382 -16.12 22.21 -15.77
CA VAL A 382 -16.03 20.79 -15.40
C VAL A 382 -17.08 20.51 -14.34
N PRO A 383 -18.09 19.69 -14.63
CA PRO A 383 -19.00 19.22 -13.62
C PRO A 383 -18.22 18.31 -12.67
N TYR A 384 -17.96 18.77 -11.44
CA TYR A 384 -17.21 18.02 -10.41
C TYR A 384 -17.82 16.63 -10.18
N TRP A 385 -19.14 16.50 -10.32
CA TRP A 385 -19.86 15.22 -10.28
C TRP A 385 -19.55 14.31 -11.48
N ALA A 386 -19.43 14.88 -12.69
CA ALA A 386 -19.03 14.10 -13.85
C ALA A 386 -17.62 13.55 -13.66
N ALA A 387 -16.69 14.36 -13.13
CA ALA A 387 -15.34 13.88 -12.78
C ALA A 387 -15.37 12.76 -11.74
N LEU A 388 -16.20 12.86 -10.69
CA LEU A 388 -16.38 11.78 -9.70
C LEU A 388 -16.97 10.51 -10.31
N TYR A 389 -18.01 10.64 -11.14
CA TYR A 389 -18.63 9.48 -11.79
C TYR A 389 -17.65 8.77 -12.71
N HIS A 390 -16.99 9.51 -13.61
CA HIS A 390 -16.06 8.93 -14.57
C HIS A 390 -14.81 8.36 -13.88
N LEU A 391 -14.34 8.97 -12.77
CA LEU A 391 -13.28 8.38 -11.96
C LEU A 391 -13.73 7.04 -11.37
N GLY A 392 -14.95 6.99 -10.85
CA GLY A 392 -15.55 5.76 -10.32
C GLY A 392 -15.60 4.66 -11.38
N PHE A 393 -16.08 5.00 -12.57
CA PHE A 393 -16.18 4.07 -13.69
C PHE A 393 -14.81 3.60 -14.17
N ALA A 394 -13.85 4.51 -14.36
CA ALA A 394 -12.48 4.14 -14.73
C ALA A 394 -11.86 3.20 -13.69
N GLY A 395 -12.07 3.47 -12.40
CA GLY A 395 -11.61 2.64 -11.29
C GLY A 395 -12.20 1.23 -11.30
N GLU A 396 -13.48 1.07 -11.64
CA GLU A 396 -14.10 -0.25 -11.85
C GLU A 396 -13.39 -1.04 -12.95
N VAL A 397 -13.18 -0.41 -14.11
CA VAL A 397 -12.62 -1.06 -15.30
C VAL A 397 -11.20 -1.57 -15.02
N ILE A 398 -10.40 -0.82 -14.25
CA ILE A 398 -9.02 -1.21 -13.90
C ILE A 398 -8.90 -2.03 -12.61
N GLY A 399 -10.02 -2.50 -12.03
CA GLY A 399 -10.01 -3.34 -10.84
C GLY A 399 -9.73 -2.62 -9.52
N ARG A 400 -9.76 -1.28 -9.48
CA ARG A 400 -9.59 -0.46 -8.26
C ARG A 400 -10.93 -0.21 -7.56
N GLN A 401 -11.53 -1.30 -7.07
CA GLN A 401 -12.89 -1.33 -6.54
C GLN A 401 -13.13 -0.35 -5.37
N ASP A 402 -12.18 -0.20 -4.46
CA ASP A 402 -12.33 0.71 -3.31
C ASP A 402 -12.28 2.18 -3.71
N GLU A 403 -11.40 2.54 -4.64
CA GLU A 403 -11.32 3.90 -5.16
C GLU A 403 -12.58 4.25 -5.96
N ALA A 404 -13.10 3.29 -6.72
CA ALA A 404 -14.36 3.43 -7.43
C ALA A 404 -15.54 3.65 -6.49
N LYS A 405 -15.68 2.79 -5.46
CA LYS A 405 -16.71 2.93 -4.41
C LYS A 405 -16.63 4.30 -3.74
N ASN A 406 -15.42 4.74 -3.38
CA ASN A 406 -15.22 6.04 -2.74
C ASN A 406 -15.63 7.19 -3.66
N ALA A 407 -15.35 7.13 -4.96
CA ALA A 407 -15.75 8.16 -5.91
C ALA A 407 -17.29 8.26 -6.02
N TYR A 408 -17.99 7.12 -6.14
CA TYR A 408 -19.45 7.10 -6.18
C TYR A 408 -20.10 7.54 -4.86
N VAL A 409 -19.57 7.09 -3.72
CA VAL A 409 -20.06 7.51 -2.41
C VAL A 409 -19.84 9.02 -2.23
N ARG A 410 -18.71 9.59 -2.65
CA ARG A 410 -18.49 11.04 -2.61
C ARG A 410 -19.47 11.82 -3.49
N LEU A 411 -19.84 11.27 -4.64
CA LEU A 411 -20.87 11.81 -5.52
C LEU A 411 -22.24 11.81 -4.82
N LEU A 412 -22.66 10.67 -4.26
CA LEU A 412 -23.96 10.50 -3.60
C LEU A 412 -24.06 11.21 -2.25
N ALA A 413 -23.06 11.09 -1.37
CA ALA A 413 -23.00 11.81 -0.10
C ALA A 413 -23.01 13.33 -0.31
N GLY A 414 -22.52 13.77 -1.48
CA GLY A 414 -22.69 15.15 -1.90
C GLY A 414 -24.12 15.63 -2.05
N VAL A 415 -25.02 14.74 -2.46
CA VAL A 415 -26.47 14.98 -2.54
C VAL A 415 -27.03 15.19 -1.13
N GLN A 416 -26.61 14.35 -0.18
CA GLN A 416 -27.22 14.30 1.16
C GLN A 416 -26.72 15.40 2.12
N MET A 417 -25.49 15.91 1.93
CA MET A 417 -24.84 16.78 2.93
C MET A 417 -24.84 18.29 2.61
N GLY A 418 -25.37 18.73 1.46
CA GLY A 418 -25.54 20.17 1.17
C GLY A 418 -24.25 21.03 1.19
N LEU A 419 -23.09 20.45 0.93
CA LEU A 419 -21.79 21.14 1.01
C LEU A 419 -21.70 22.30 0.00
N GLY A 420 -21.05 23.41 0.36
CA GLY A 420 -21.13 24.71 -0.35
C GLY A 420 -20.76 24.74 -1.84
N VAL A 421 -19.85 23.86 -2.30
CA VAL A 421 -19.52 23.67 -3.72
C VAL A 421 -20.70 23.05 -4.50
N LYS A 422 -21.62 22.38 -3.80
CA LYS A 422 -22.68 21.51 -4.34
C LYS A 422 -24.04 22.20 -4.51
N ARG A 423 -24.34 23.24 -3.71
CA ARG A 423 -25.56 24.05 -3.87
C ARG A 423 -25.53 24.85 -5.19
N LEU A 424 -24.43 25.57 -5.42
CA LEU A 424 -24.16 26.32 -6.65
C LEU A 424 -24.12 25.47 -7.93
N ALA A 425 -23.90 24.17 -7.77
CA ALA A 425 -23.72 23.19 -8.84
C ALA A 425 -25.04 22.53 -9.26
N ALA A 426 -25.79 22.02 -8.28
CA ALA A 426 -27.15 21.50 -8.50
C ALA A 426 -28.09 22.59 -9.04
N ASP A 427 -27.86 23.84 -8.65
CA ASP A 427 -28.62 25.00 -9.15
C ASP A 427 -28.26 25.37 -10.60
N ARG A 428 -27.10 24.93 -11.13
CA ARG A 428 -26.64 25.27 -12.50
C ARG A 428 -26.97 24.19 -13.53
N GLU A 429 -26.82 22.91 -13.19
CA GLU A 429 -26.98 21.77 -14.12
C GLU A 429 -27.72 20.59 -13.45
N PRO A 430 -28.99 20.78 -13.02
CA PRO A 430 -29.72 19.80 -12.22
C PRO A 430 -29.91 18.45 -12.93
N ASP A 431 -30.15 18.45 -14.24
CA ASP A 431 -30.47 17.25 -15.00
C ASP A 431 -29.27 16.31 -15.17
N GLU A 432 -28.08 16.87 -15.46
CA GLU A 432 -26.85 16.08 -15.56
C GLU A 432 -26.47 15.49 -14.21
N PHE A 433 -26.55 16.31 -13.15
CA PHE A 433 -26.26 15.86 -11.80
C PHE A 433 -27.13 14.67 -11.39
N GLN A 434 -28.45 14.77 -11.58
CA GLN A 434 -29.38 13.67 -11.30
C GLN A 434 -29.04 12.41 -12.10
N THR A 435 -28.69 12.57 -13.38
CA THR A 435 -28.29 11.46 -14.25
C THR A 435 -27.05 10.74 -13.73
N TYR A 436 -25.99 11.48 -13.36
CA TYR A 436 -24.76 10.88 -12.84
C TYR A 436 -24.96 10.23 -11.46
N SER A 437 -25.75 10.85 -10.58
CA SER A 437 -26.09 10.28 -9.28
C SER A 437 -26.88 8.97 -9.40
N ALA A 438 -27.88 8.92 -10.28
CA ALA A 438 -28.66 7.70 -10.51
C ALA A 438 -27.78 6.55 -11.01
N ARG A 439 -26.89 6.83 -11.97
CA ARG A 439 -25.93 5.83 -12.50
C ARG A 439 -24.92 5.37 -11.45
N ALA A 440 -24.44 6.28 -10.60
CA ALA A 440 -23.51 5.95 -9.52
C ALA A 440 -24.17 5.04 -8.46
N GLN A 441 -25.44 5.29 -8.12
CA GLN A 441 -26.20 4.43 -7.22
C GLN A 441 -26.36 3.02 -7.79
N GLU A 442 -26.76 2.90 -9.06
CA GLU A 442 -26.89 1.60 -9.74
C GLU A 442 -25.56 0.81 -9.74
N ARG A 443 -24.44 1.49 -9.97
CA ARG A 443 -23.09 0.90 -9.93
C ARG A 443 -22.74 0.41 -8.53
N LEU A 444 -22.93 1.22 -7.49
CA LEU A 444 -22.70 0.81 -6.11
C LEU A 444 -23.55 -0.39 -5.69
N ASP A 445 -24.83 -0.41 -6.05
CA ASP A 445 -25.72 -1.52 -5.74
C ASP A 445 -25.24 -2.84 -6.38
N ARG A 446 -24.60 -2.77 -7.55
CA ARG A 446 -23.93 -3.93 -8.17
C ARG A 446 -22.67 -4.35 -7.44
N MET A 447 -21.88 -3.42 -6.92
CA MET A 447 -20.63 -3.73 -6.21
C MET A 447 -20.82 -4.28 -4.80
N VAL A 448 -22.04 -4.18 -4.24
CA VAL A 448 -22.42 -4.71 -2.93
C VAL A 448 -23.00 -6.13 -3.04
N LYS A 449 -23.57 -6.48 -4.19
CA LYS A 449 -24.03 -7.84 -4.52
C LYS A 449 -22.84 -8.73 -4.92
#